data_AF-A0A1F3YCT0-F1
#
_entry.id   AF-A0A1F3YCT0-F1
#
_cell.length_a   1.000
_cell.length_b   1.000
_cell.length_c   1.000
_cell.angle_alpha   90.00
_cell.angle_beta   90.00
_cell.angle_gamma   90.00
#
_symmetry.space_group_name_H-M   'P 1'
#
loop_
_entity.id
_entity.type
_entity.pdbx_description
1 polymer ?
#
loop_
_entity_poly.entity_id
_entity_poly.type
_entity_poly.pdbx_seq_one_letter_code
_entity_poly.pdbx_strand_id
1 'polypeptide(L)'
;MKLAFFVSICALLISASAFASEPSCKVRTIGGSEQGLTFSFWYKVEARSLEECQDEAKSLLDRTTSWKVFYKWRAGETKIKGSYTAETF
;
A
#
# COMPACT_ATOMS: atom_id res chain seq x y z
N MET A 1 -41.65 41.57 -31.72
CA MET A 1 -41.13 40.20 -31.59
C MET A 1 -39.63 40.22 -31.86
N LYS A 2 -38.80 40.01 -30.83
CA LYS A 2 -37.34 39.84 -31.01
C LYS A 2 -36.90 38.75 -30.04
N LEU A 3 -36.43 37.65 -30.61
CA LEU A 3 -36.18 36.37 -29.97
C LEU A 3 -35.08 36.47 -28.90
N ALA A 4 -35.38 35.91 -27.73
CA ALA A 4 -34.41 35.66 -26.68
C ALA A 4 -33.45 34.53 -27.14
N PHE A 5 -32.15 34.82 -27.18
CA PHE A 5 -31.12 33.80 -27.33
C PHE A 5 -30.59 33.42 -25.94
N PHE A 6 -31.10 32.31 -25.42
CA PHE A 6 -30.48 31.55 -24.33
C PHE A 6 -29.17 30.96 -24.85
N VAL A 7 -28.02 31.43 -24.35
CA VAL A 7 -26.72 30.80 -24.64
C VAL A 7 -26.43 29.75 -23.59
N SER A 8 -26.40 28.53 -24.10
CA SER A 8 -26.21 27.23 -23.49
C SER A 8 -25.00 27.14 -22.53
N ILE A 9 -25.32 26.77 -21.29
CA ILE A 9 -24.75 25.68 -20.47
C ILE A 9 -23.23 25.45 -20.55
N CYS A 10 -22.60 25.68 -19.39
CA CYS A 10 -21.28 25.20 -18.99
C CYS A 10 -21.01 23.74 -19.42
N ALA A 11 -19.89 23.53 -20.09
CA ALA A 11 -19.20 22.24 -20.09
C ALA A 11 -17.70 22.47 -19.89
N LEU A 12 -17.34 22.80 -18.65
CA LEU A 12 -15.97 22.67 -18.18
C LEU A 12 -15.63 21.17 -18.18
N LEU A 13 -15.04 20.70 -19.28
CA LEU A 13 -14.32 19.42 -19.30
C LEU A 13 -13.04 19.61 -18.49
N ILE A 14 -13.18 19.57 -17.15
CA ILE A 14 -12.05 19.38 -16.26
C ILE A 14 -11.64 17.93 -16.47
N SER A 15 -10.68 17.72 -17.36
CA SER A 15 -9.89 16.49 -17.41
C SER A 15 -9.20 16.37 -16.05
N ALA A 16 -9.86 15.71 -15.11
CA ALA A 16 -9.26 15.27 -13.87
C ALA A 16 -8.12 14.32 -14.30
N SER A 17 -6.90 14.85 -14.33
CA SER A 17 -5.71 14.01 -14.37
C SER A 17 -5.78 13.15 -13.12
N ALA A 18 -6.26 11.92 -13.30
CA ALA A 18 -6.09 10.85 -12.32
C ALA A 18 -4.58 10.71 -12.16
N PHE A 19 -4.02 11.44 -11.19
CA PHE A 19 -2.67 11.20 -10.71
C PHE A 19 -2.69 9.75 -10.26
N ALA A 20 -2.20 8.86 -11.12
CA ALA A 20 -1.92 7.49 -10.77
C ALA A 20 -0.91 7.58 -9.63
N SER A 21 -1.42 7.50 -8.40
CA SER A 21 -0.60 7.62 -7.20
C SER A 21 0.44 6.51 -7.27
N GLU A 22 1.70 6.91 -7.12
CA GLU A 22 2.81 5.97 -7.21
C GLU A 22 2.56 4.77 -6.29
N PRO A 23 2.85 3.55 -6.76
CA PRO A 23 2.72 2.38 -5.93
C PRO A 23 3.53 2.53 -4.63
N SER A 24 2.96 2.07 -3.51
CA SER A 24 3.65 2.07 -2.23
C SER A 24 3.42 0.79 -1.46
N CYS A 25 4.51 0.22 -0.95
CA CYS A 25 4.50 -0.92 -0.05
C CYS A 25 4.96 -0.48 1.34
N LYS A 26 4.19 -0.86 2.36
CA LYS A 26 4.60 -0.74 3.77
C LYS A 26 4.54 -2.10 4.42
N VAL A 27 5.63 -2.51 5.03
CA VAL A 27 5.75 -3.77 5.75
C VAL A 27 5.91 -3.49 7.23
N ARG A 28 5.22 -4.25 8.09
CA ARG A 28 5.39 -4.21 9.53
C ARG A 28 5.88 -5.55 10.02
N THR A 29 7.02 -5.59 10.67
CA THR A 29 7.49 -6.79 11.36
C THR A 29 7.06 -6.76 12.82
N ILE A 30 6.76 -7.92 13.39
CA ILE A 30 6.56 -8.17 14.82
C ILE A 30 7.39 -9.39 15.16
N GLY A 31 8.27 -9.23 16.14
CA GLY A 31 9.17 -10.29 16.57
C GLY A 31 9.56 -10.13 18.01
N GLY A 32 10.47 -10.99 18.42
CA GLY A 32 11.04 -10.92 19.76
C GLY A 32 12.45 -11.46 19.81
N SER A 33 13.11 -11.21 20.93
CA SER A 33 14.41 -11.76 21.25
C SER A 33 14.29 -12.91 22.25
N GLU A 34 15.33 -13.74 22.32
CA GLU A 34 15.44 -14.83 23.30
C GLU A 34 15.36 -14.33 24.76
N GLN A 35 15.57 -13.04 24.99
CA GLN A 35 15.46 -12.40 26.31
C GLN A 35 14.01 -11.97 26.65
N GLY A 36 13.02 -12.34 25.83
CA GLY A 36 11.61 -12.03 26.07
C GLY A 36 11.18 -10.62 25.66
N LEU A 37 12.04 -9.86 24.98
CA LEU A 37 11.67 -8.55 24.45
C LEU A 37 10.85 -8.72 23.18
N THR A 38 9.73 -8.01 23.07
CA THR A 38 8.93 -7.94 21.84
C THR A 38 9.21 -6.63 21.12
N PHE A 39 9.35 -6.68 19.80
CA PHE A 39 9.55 -5.50 18.96
C PHE A 39 8.54 -5.46 17.81
N SER A 40 8.32 -4.25 17.28
CA SER A 40 7.44 -4.02 16.13
C SER A 40 7.91 -2.80 15.34
N PHE A 41 8.30 -2.99 14.08
CA PHE A 41 8.81 -1.91 13.23
C PHE A 41 8.03 -1.81 11.93
N TRP A 42 7.96 -0.60 11.36
CA TRP A 42 7.39 -0.35 10.04
C TRP A 42 8.50 0.04 9.07
N TYR A 43 8.50 -0.58 7.90
CA TYR A 43 9.40 -0.34 6.79
C TYR A 43 8.59 0.15 5.59
N LYS A 44 9.11 1.14 4.87
CA LYS A 44 8.67 1.44 3.52
C LYS A 44 9.54 0.61 2.58
N VAL A 45 8.91 -0.18 1.71
CA VAL A 45 9.59 -1.02 0.74
C VAL A 45 9.38 -0.42 -0.64
N GLU A 46 10.46 -0.32 -1.41
CA GLU A 46 10.38 0.05 -2.82
C GLU A 46 9.96 -1.18 -3.61
N ALA A 47 8.66 -1.27 -3.87
CA ALA A 47 8.07 -2.32 -4.70
C ALA A 47 7.22 -1.67 -5.79
N ARG A 48 7.34 -2.18 -7.01
CA ARG A 48 6.61 -1.73 -8.20
C ARG A 48 5.35 -2.55 -8.45
N SER A 49 5.26 -3.73 -7.83
CA SER A 49 4.11 -4.63 -7.91
C SER A 49 3.67 -5.14 -6.52
N LEU A 50 2.46 -5.69 -6.45
CA LEU A 50 1.98 -6.38 -5.25
C LEU A 50 2.85 -7.58 -4.91
N GLU A 51 3.28 -8.34 -5.92
CA GLU A 51 4.11 -9.54 -5.78
C GLU A 51 5.47 -9.19 -5.14
N GLU A 52 6.15 -8.15 -5.65
CA GLU A 52 7.39 -7.65 -5.03
C GLU A 52 7.18 -7.23 -3.56
N CYS A 53 6.05 -6.58 -3.26
CA CYS A 53 5.71 -6.20 -1.87
C CYS A 53 5.48 -7.42 -0.97
N GLN A 54 4.90 -8.49 -1.51
CA GLN A 54 4.67 -9.75 -0.81
C GLN A 54 5.97 -10.52 -0.59
N ASP A 55 6.82 -10.59 -1.61
CA ASP A 55 8.13 -11.25 -1.55
C ASP A 55 9.04 -10.57 -0.53
N GLU A 56 9.08 -9.24 -0.51
CA GLU A 56 9.86 -8.49 0.49
C GLU A 56 9.30 -8.68 1.91
N ALA A 57 7.97 -8.73 2.07
CA ALA A 57 7.36 -9.03 3.35
C ALA A 57 7.69 -10.46 3.84
N LYS A 58 7.74 -11.43 2.93
CA LYS A 58 8.12 -12.82 3.24
C LYS A 58 9.61 -12.93 3.55
N SER A 59 10.47 -12.29 2.75
CA SER A 59 11.91 -12.19 3.00
C SER A 59 12.22 -11.57 4.37
N LEU A 60 11.46 -10.54 4.78
CA LEU A 60 11.59 -9.97 6.12
C LEU A 60 11.17 -10.92 7.23
N LEU A 61 10.18 -11.79 7.01
CA LEU A 61 9.80 -12.83 7.96
C LEU A 61 10.95 -13.83 8.13
N ASP A 62 11.58 -14.26 7.04
CA ASP A 62 12.64 -15.29 7.05
C ASP A 62 13.99 -14.75 7.59
N ARG A 63 14.29 -13.47 7.37
CA ARG A 63 15.58 -12.85 7.72
C ARG A 63 15.64 -12.24 9.11
N THR A 64 14.51 -12.10 9.80
CA THR A 64 14.44 -11.49 11.13
C THR A 64 13.86 -12.47 12.14
N THR A 65 14.07 -12.26 13.43
CA THR A 65 13.40 -13.04 14.49
C THR A 65 11.92 -12.63 14.65
N SER A 66 11.25 -12.37 13.53
CA SER A 66 9.86 -11.94 13.48
C SER A 66 8.93 -13.12 13.35
N TRP A 67 7.95 -13.23 14.25
CA TRP A 67 6.88 -14.22 14.13
C TRP A 67 5.77 -13.80 13.22
N LYS A 68 5.67 -12.51 12.93
CA LYS A 68 4.61 -12.02 12.08
C LYS A 68 5.06 -10.82 11.28
N VAL A 69 4.75 -10.84 10.00
CA VAL A 69 4.94 -9.71 9.11
C VAL A 69 3.61 -9.34 8.47
N PHE A 70 3.27 -8.05 8.47
CA PHE A 70 2.10 -7.51 7.78
C PHE A 70 2.56 -6.69 6.59
N TYR A 71 1.89 -6.78 5.46
CA TYR A 71 2.13 -5.89 4.33
C TYR A 71 0.88 -5.07 4.01
N LYS A 72 1.11 -3.86 3.50
CA LYS A 72 0.09 -2.95 2.97
C LYS A 72 0.59 -2.42 1.64
N TRP A 73 -0.08 -2.82 0.57
CA TRP A 73 0.15 -2.35 -0.78
C TRP A 73 -0.91 -1.30 -1.17
N ARG A 74 -0.48 -0.25 -1.87
CA ARG A 74 -1.37 0.75 -2.47
C ARG A 74 -0.88 1.09 -3.87
N ALA A 75 -1.79 1.09 -4.85
CA ALA A 75 -1.52 1.56 -6.20
C ALA A 75 -2.81 2.18 -6.77
N GLY A 76 -2.82 3.50 -7.01
CA GLY A 76 -4.07 4.20 -7.34
C GLY A 76 -5.10 4.07 -6.22
N GLU A 77 -6.29 3.58 -6.57
CA GLU A 77 -7.39 3.30 -5.63
C GLU A 77 -7.28 1.91 -4.98
N THR A 78 -6.43 1.03 -5.52
CA THR A 78 -6.27 -0.33 -5.03
C THR A 78 -5.51 -0.32 -3.72
N LYS A 79 -6.09 -0.96 -2.70
CA LYS A 79 -5.46 -1.15 -1.38
C LYS A 79 -5.55 -2.61 -0.99
N ILE A 80 -4.41 -3.26 -0.84
CA ILE A 80 -4.33 -4.68 -0.47
C ILE A 80 -3.52 -4.79 0.82
N LYS A 81 -3.95 -5.67 1.71
CA LYS A 81 -3.27 -5.94 2.98
C LYS A 81 -3.25 -7.45 3.21
N GLY A 82 -2.19 -7.92 3.86
CA GLY A 82 -2.08 -9.31 4.27
C GLY A 82 -1.04 -9.48 5.36
N SER A 83 -0.82 -10.72 5.77
CA SER A 83 0.21 -11.05 6.74
C SER A 83 0.75 -12.46 6.55
N TYR A 84 2.01 -12.63 6.93
CA TYR A 84 2.69 -13.91 7.03
C TYR A 84 3.04 -14.15 8.49
N THR A 85 2.93 -15.39 8.94
CA THR A 85 3.30 -15.83 10.29
C THR A 85 4.30 -16.97 10.11
N ALA A 86 5.41 -16.95 10.84
CA ALA A 86 6.36 -18.06 10.74
C ALA A 86 5.79 -19.29 11.48
N GLU A 87 6.00 -20.47 10.90
CA GLU A 87 5.33 -21.71 11.34
C GLU A 87 5.88 -22.25 12.67
N THR A 88 7.05 -21.77 13.10
CA THR A 88 7.72 -22.23 14.33
C THR A 88 8.38 -21.07 15.06
N PHE A 89 8.13 -20.93 16.38
CA PHE A 89 8.77 -19.99 17.31
C PHE A 89 9.35 -20.72 18.50
#